data_AF-A0A7Y3EIK7-F1
#
_entry.id   AF-A0A7Y3EIK7-F1
#
_cell.length_a   1.000
_cell.length_b   1.000
_cell.length_c   1.000
_cell.angle_alpha   90.00
_cell.angle_beta   90.00
_cell.angle_gamma   90.00
#
_symmetry.space_group_name_H-M   'P 1'
#
loop_
_entity.id
_entity.type
_entity.pdbx_description
1 polymer ?
#
loop_
_entity_poly.entity_id
_entity_poly.type
_entity_poly.pdbx_seq_one_letter_code
_entity_poly.pdbx_strand_id
1 'polypeptide(L)' 'FLGNSAGSAVKGLLQLKEQFTKDDIVVVLFHDHGSRYVGKMFNDDWMREMGYKD' A
#
# COMPACT_ATOMS: atom_id res chain seq x y z
N PHE A 1 -5.16 4.82 -7.65
CA PHE A 1 -5.82 5.13 -6.36
C PHE A 1 -6.30 3.81 -5.77
N LEU A 2 -5.65 3.27 -4.73
CA LEU A 2 -5.85 1.90 -4.20
C LEU A 2 -6.04 1.94 -2.67
N GLY A 3 -6.50 0.83 -2.08
CA GLY A 3 -6.59 0.69 -0.62
C GLY A 3 -5.25 0.43 0.09
N ASN A 4 -5.29 0.43 1.43
CA ASN A 4 -4.10 0.23 2.29
C ASN A 4 -3.42 -1.12 2.04
N SER A 5 -4.21 -2.17 1.79
CA SER A 5 -3.70 -3.53 1.54
C SER A 5 -2.75 -3.58 0.34
N ALA A 6 -2.99 -2.77 -0.70
CA ALA A 6 -2.10 -2.65 -1.84
C ALA A 6 -0.73 -2.09 -1.44
N GLY A 7 -0.70 -1.04 -0.60
CA GLY A 7 0.53 -0.48 -0.04
C GLY A 7 1.30 -1.50 0.80
N SER A 8 0.59 -2.25 1.66
CA SER A 8 1.19 -3.32 2.47
C SER A 8 1.80 -4.44 1.62
N ALA A 9 1.11 -4.88 0.56
CA ALA A 9 1.61 -5.90 -0.35
C ALA A 9 2.92 -5.46 -1.03
N VAL A 10 2.97 -4.23 -1.53
CA VAL A 10 4.19 -3.67 -2.15
C VAL A 10 5.32 -3.53 -1.14
N LYS A 11 5.04 -3.04 0.08
CA LYS A 11 6.07 -2.93 1.12
C LYS A 11 6.66 -4.29 1.48
N GLY A 12 5.83 -5.34 1.57
CA GLY A 12 6.27 -6.71 1.80
C GLY A 12 7.19 -7.22 0.68
N LEU A 13 6.84 -6.96 -0.59
CA LEU A 13 7.72 -7.31 -1.72
C LEU A 13 9.08 -6.64 -1.64
N LEU A 14 9.11 -5.35 -1.29
CA LEU A 14 10.38 -4.62 -1.13
C LEU A 14 11.23 -5.18 0.01
N GLN A 15 10.60 -5.69 1.08
CA GLN A 15 11.32 -6.38 2.17
C GLN A 15 11.87 -7.74 1.72
N LEU A 16 11.20 -8.41 0.78
CA LEU A 16 11.61 -9.70 0.21
C LEU A 16 12.52 -9.57 -1.02
N LYS A 17 12.99 -8.36 -1.37
CA LYS A 17 13.73 -8.11 -2.62
C LYS A 17 14.91 -9.05 -2.88
N GLU A 18 15.59 -9.48 -1.83
CA GLU A 18 16.75 -10.38 -1.91
C GLU A 18 16.36 -11.85 -2.17
N GLN A 19 15.06 -12.17 -2.19
CA GLN A 19 14.53 -13.51 -2.51
C GLN A 19 14.19 -13.67 -4.00
N PHE A 20 14.33 -12.60 -4.79
CA PHE A 20 13.99 -12.59 -6.21
C PHE A 20 15.24 -12.39 -7.07
N THR A 21 15.18 -12.96 -8.25
CA THR A 21 16.14 -12.78 -9.33
C THR A 21 15.52 -11.91 -10.42
N LYS A 22 16.36 -11.49 -11.39
CA LYS A 22 15.90 -10.71 -12.55
C LYS A 22 14.93 -11.47 -13.47
N ASP A 23 14.88 -12.79 -13.36
CA ASP A 23 14.10 -13.67 -14.23
C ASP A 23 12.72 -14.02 -13.60
N ASP A 24 12.51 -13.68 -12.32
CA ASP A 24 11.26 -13.92 -11.61
C ASP A 24 10.16 -12.93 -12.02
N ILE A 25 8.95 -13.43 -12.20
CA ILE A 25 7.76 -12.62 -12.45
C ILE A 25 6.86 -12.63 -11.21
N VAL A 26 6.81 -11.49 -10.52
CA VAL A 26 5.97 -11.30 -9.35
C VAL A 26 4.64 -10.68 -9.76
N VAL A 27 3.53 -11.35 -9.41
CA VAL A 27 2.17 -10.88 -9.68
C VAL A 27 1.51 -10.47 -8.36
N VAL A 28 0.91 -9.27 -8.34
CA VAL A 28 0.16 -8.75 -7.18
C VAL A 28 -1.25 -8.38 -7.63
N LEU A 29 -2.25 -8.88 -6.90
CA LEU A 29 -3.65 -8.51 -7.12
C LEU A 29 -4.08 -7.41 -6.16
N PHE A 30 -4.46 -6.26 -6.70
CA PHE A 30 -5.09 -5.20 -5.93
C PHE A 30 -6.62 -5.34 -6.01
N HIS A 31 -7.21 -5.73 -4.88
CA HIS A 31 -8.59 -6.19 -4.82
C HIS A 31 -9.64 -5.07 -4.72
N ASP A 32 -9.22 -3.82 -4.49
CA ASP A 32 -10.14 -2.71 -4.33
C ASP A 32 -9.62 -1.35 -4.83
N HIS A 33 -10.54 -0.40 -4.92
CA HIS A 33 -10.28 0.95 -5.35
C HIS A 33 -10.14 1.90 -4.16
N GLY A 34 -9.19 2.83 -4.25
CA GLY A 34 -8.87 3.77 -3.17
C GLY A 34 -10.00 4.74 -2.81
N SER A 35 -11.01 4.89 -3.67
CA SER A 35 -12.14 5.80 -3.42
C SER A 35 -12.90 5.46 -2.14
N ARG A 36 -12.85 4.19 -1.70
CA ARG A 36 -13.44 3.73 -0.43
C ARG A 36 -12.73 4.32 0.80
N TYR A 37 -11.58 4.95 0.63
CA TYR A 37 -10.73 5.44 1.71
C TYR A 37 -10.43 6.94 1.64
N VAL A 38 -11.16 7.69 0.82
CA VAL A 38 -10.96 9.15 0.66
C VAL A 38 -11.00 9.87 2.01
N GLY A 39 -11.96 9.53 2.87
CA GLY A 39 -12.07 10.09 4.22
C GLY A 39 -11.12 9.49 5.27
N LYS A 40 -10.16 8.65 4.87
CA LYS A 40 -9.17 8.01 5.75
C LYS A 40 -7.75 8.34 5.31
N MET A 41 -7.03 7.37 4.73
CA MET A 41 -5.61 7.50 4.37
C MET A 41 -5.30 8.60 3.32
N PHE A 42 -6.33 9.05 2.58
CA PHE A 42 -6.22 10.16 1.64
C PHE A 42 -6.67 11.50 2.22
N ASN A 43 -7.11 11.51 3.48
CA ASN A 43 -7.46 12.71 4.23
C ASN A 43 -6.34 13.01 5.24
N ASP A 44 -5.68 14.15 5.05
CA ASP A 44 -4.56 14.58 5.89
C ASP A 44 -4.96 14.85 7.35
N ASP A 45 -6.17 15.35 7.60
CA ASP A 45 -6.66 15.59 8.96
C ASP A 45 -6.79 14.26 9.71
N TRP A 46 -7.43 13.28 9.06
CA TRP A 46 -7.56 11.94 9.62
C TRP A 46 -6.19 11.28 9.84
N MET A 47 -5.25 11.46 8.91
CA MET A 47 -3.89 10.92 9.04
C MET A 47 -3.14 11.54 10.24
N ARG A 48 -3.31 12.83 10.51
CA ARG A 48 -2.73 13.50 11.69
C ARG A 48 -3.39 13.06 12.99
N GLU A 49 -4.72 12.95 13.02
CA GLU A 49 -5.47 12.43 14.19
C GLU A 49 -5.03 11.01 14.56
N MET A 50 -4.74 10.18 13.55
CA MET A 50 -4.26 8.81 13.74
C MET A 50 -2.75 8.71 14.00
N GLY A 51 -2.00 9.82 13.94
CA GLY A 51 -0.55 9.86 14.16
C GLY A 51 0.27 9.23 13.02
N TYR A 52 -0.26 9.20 11.80
CA TYR A 52 0.43 8.69 10.61
C TYR A 52 1.10 9.78 9.76
N LYS A 53 0.86 11.05 10.09
CA LYS A 53 1.41 12.21 9.41
C LYS A 53 1.63 13.33 10.44
N ASP A 54 2.73 14.06 10.30
CA ASP A 54 3.08 15.22 11.15
C ASP A 54 2.32 16.49 10.72
#